data_AF-D7MRL5-F1
#
_entry.id   AF-D7MRL5-F1
#
_cell.length_a   1.000
_cell.length_b   1.000
_cell.length_c   1.000
_cell.angle_alpha   90.00
_cell.angle_beta   90.00
_cell.angle_gamma   90.00
#
_symmetry.space_group_name_H-M   'P 1'
#
loop_
_entity.id
_entity.type
_entity.pdbx_description
1 polymer ?
#
loop_
_entity_poly.entity_id
_entity_poly.type
_entity_poly.pdbx_seq_one_letter_code
_entity_poly.pdbx_strand_id
1 'polypeptide(L)'
;MVKEAAPEYVNSPTGVWWNMNRCPIPDGYNACQVGPRIDMVLKSLGYSGPLTITAVGDLEDIPVDVLRALSSTGILIRDIPHPSSVLLEMLDWQDVNQPPATVMLISDDLDLEAMSNHFCENYEEGYNTLLAYIHMLCLKNMLPILKN
;
A
#
# COMPACT_ATOMS: atom_id res chain seq x y z
N MET A 1 6.00 -3.17 10.01
CA MET A 1 7.18 -3.59 9.22
C MET A 1 6.77 -4.69 8.27
N VAL A 2 7.30 -4.68 7.05
CA VAL A 2 7.08 -5.75 6.07
C VAL A 2 7.80 -7.02 6.53
N LYS A 3 7.14 -8.18 6.45
CA LYS A 3 7.62 -9.50 6.91
C LYS A 3 7.19 -10.59 5.95
N GLU A 4 7.76 -11.79 6.07
CA GLU A 4 7.36 -12.97 5.28
C GLU A 4 5.95 -13.45 5.66
N ALA A 5 5.25 -14.01 4.68
CA ALA A 5 3.90 -14.55 4.84
C ALA A 5 3.91 -15.85 5.67
N ALA A 6 3.01 -15.95 6.65
CA ALA A 6 2.68 -17.23 7.26
C ALA A 6 1.87 -18.09 6.25
N PRO A 7 1.86 -19.43 6.39
CA PRO A 7 1.25 -20.34 5.40
C PRO A 7 -0.19 -19.99 5.00
N GLU A 8 -1.00 -19.53 5.94
CA GLU A 8 -2.39 -19.13 5.75
C GLU A 8 -2.57 -17.88 4.87
N TYR A 9 -1.53 -17.04 4.74
CA TYR A 9 -1.58 -15.80 3.95
C TYR A 9 -0.92 -15.92 2.56
N VAL A 10 -0.27 -17.05 2.24
CA VAL A 10 0.51 -17.20 1.00
C VAL A 10 -0.35 -16.99 -0.25
N ASN A 11 -1.56 -17.57 -0.27
CA ASN A 11 -2.50 -17.45 -1.39
C ASN A 11 -3.70 -16.54 -1.06
N SER A 12 -3.71 -15.90 0.11
CA SER A 12 -4.80 -15.02 0.51
C SER A 12 -4.78 -13.70 -0.27
N PRO A 13 -5.93 -13.00 -0.41
CA PRO A 13 -5.97 -11.65 -0.95
C PRO A 13 -5.03 -10.70 -0.19
N THR A 14 -4.38 -9.80 -0.93
CA THR A 14 -3.58 -8.71 -0.39
C THR A 14 -4.10 -7.37 -0.93
N GLY A 15 -4.54 -6.51 -0.03
CA GLY A 15 -4.88 -5.12 -0.33
C GLY A 15 -3.74 -4.19 0.07
N VAL A 16 -3.37 -3.26 -0.80
CA VAL A 16 -2.33 -2.25 -0.56
C VAL A 16 -2.94 -0.86 -0.73
N TRP A 17 -2.85 -0.03 0.31
CA TRP A 17 -3.24 1.38 0.27
C TRP A 17 -2.02 2.25 0.37
N TRP A 18 -1.80 3.02 -0.67
CA TRP A 18 -0.69 3.95 -0.78
C TRP A 18 -1.20 5.37 -0.66
N ASN A 19 -0.85 6.03 0.45
CA ASN A 19 -1.15 7.45 0.64
C ASN A 19 -0.13 8.29 -0.13
N MET A 20 -0.53 8.81 -1.28
CA MET A 20 0.34 9.64 -2.13
C MET A 20 0.62 11.01 -1.54
N ASN A 21 -0.26 11.53 -0.66
CA ASN A 21 -0.04 12.82 0.02
C ASN A 21 1.12 12.73 1.03
N ARG A 22 1.32 11.56 1.64
CA ARG A 22 2.40 11.31 2.60
C ARG A 22 3.65 10.71 1.95
N CYS A 23 3.45 9.85 0.96
CA CYS A 23 4.51 9.13 0.26
C CYS A 23 4.44 9.38 -1.25
N PRO A 24 4.71 10.60 -1.74
CA PRO A 24 4.65 10.88 -3.17
C PRO A 24 5.73 10.12 -3.95
N ILE A 25 5.54 10.01 -5.26
CA ILE A 25 6.59 9.48 -6.14
C ILE A 25 7.78 10.44 -6.12
N PRO A 26 9.01 9.96 -5.83
CA PRO A 26 10.19 10.82 -5.90
C PRO A 26 10.45 11.34 -7.32
N ASP A 27 11.05 12.53 -7.42
CA ASP A 27 11.41 13.12 -8.71
C ASP A 27 12.31 12.20 -9.55
N GLY A 28 12.03 12.12 -10.85
CA GLY A 28 12.76 11.28 -11.80
C GLY A 28 12.48 9.78 -11.68
N TYR A 29 11.56 9.36 -10.80
CA TYR A 29 11.18 7.97 -10.67
C TYR A 29 10.14 7.56 -11.72
N ASN A 30 10.31 6.38 -12.31
CA ASN A 30 9.37 5.89 -13.33
C ASN A 30 8.11 5.32 -12.65
N ALA A 31 7.00 6.04 -12.76
CA ALA A 31 5.70 5.62 -12.23
C ALA A 31 5.24 4.23 -12.74
N CYS A 32 5.60 3.84 -13.98
CA CYS A 32 5.28 2.52 -14.52
C CYS A 32 5.99 1.36 -13.79
N GLN A 33 6.96 1.65 -12.91
CA GLN A 33 7.68 0.64 -12.14
C GLN A 33 7.05 0.39 -10.76
N VAL A 34 6.18 1.27 -10.27
CA VAL A 34 5.67 1.20 -8.89
C VAL A 34 4.85 -0.08 -8.68
N GLY A 35 3.81 -0.31 -9.48
CA GLY A 35 2.95 -1.49 -9.37
C GLY A 35 3.73 -2.81 -9.49
N PRO A 36 4.54 -3.01 -10.55
CA PRO A 36 5.34 -4.22 -10.72
C PRO A 36 6.34 -4.46 -9.59
N ARG A 37 6.93 -3.40 -9.02
CA ARG A 37 7.86 -3.53 -7.88
C ARG A 37 7.14 -3.94 -6.60
N ILE A 38 5.97 -3.36 -6.31
CA ILE A 38 5.15 -3.77 -5.16
C ILE A 38 4.78 -5.25 -5.27
N ASP A 39 4.26 -5.67 -6.42
CA ASP A 39 3.90 -7.07 -6.70
C ASP A 39 5.10 -8.01 -6.54
N MET A 40 6.24 -7.66 -7.14
CA MET A 40 7.47 -8.44 -7.04
C MET A 40 7.94 -8.60 -5.59
N VAL A 41 7.94 -7.52 -4.79
CA VAL A 41 8.36 -7.56 -3.39
C VAL A 41 7.40 -8.43 -2.56
N LEU A 42 6.09 -8.25 -2.72
CA LEU A 42 5.08 -9.05 -2.02
C LEU A 42 5.23 -10.54 -2.34
N LYS A 43 5.39 -10.89 -3.62
CA LYS A 43 5.67 -12.28 -4.04
C LYS A 43 6.95 -12.84 -3.45
N SER A 44 8.02 -12.04 -3.39
CA SER A 44 9.30 -12.47 -2.78
C SER A 44 9.18 -12.78 -1.29
N LEU A 45 8.18 -12.19 -0.62
CA LEU A 45 7.86 -12.42 0.79
C LEU A 45 6.81 -13.52 0.98
N GLY A 46 6.35 -14.16 -0.09
CA GLY A 46 5.37 -15.25 -0.04
C GLY A 46 3.92 -14.83 -0.24
N TYR A 47 3.60 -13.53 -0.37
CA TYR A 47 2.25 -13.06 -0.71
C TYR A 47 2.01 -13.21 -2.21
N SER A 48 1.49 -14.37 -2.62
CA SER A 48 1.28 -14.76 -4.03
C SER A 48 -0.19 -14.81 -4.45
N GLY A 49 -1.11 -14.48 -3.53
CA GLY A 49 -2.54 -14.40 -3.80
C GLY A 49 -2.95 -13.19 -4.65
N PRO A 50 -4.27 -12.98 -4.84
CA PRO A 50 -4.80 -11.81 -5.55
C PRO A 50 -4.33 -10.50 -4.91
N LEU A 51 -3.87 -9.56 -5.75
CA LEU A 51 -3.31 -8.28 -5.31
C LEU A 51 -4.17 -7.12 -5.80
N THR A 52 -4.62 -6.27 -4.88
CA THR A 52 -5.25 -4.98 -5.16
C THR A 52 -4.33 -3.87 -4.65
N ILE A 53 -3.96 -2.93 -5.51
CA ILE A 53 -3.18 -1.74 -5.12
C ILE A 53 -4.02 -0.50 -5.40
N THR A 54 -4.23 0.32 -4.38
CA THR A 54 -4.96 1.58 -4.46
C THR A 54 -4.05 2.73 -4.03
N ALA A 55 -3.84 3.69 -4.92
CA ALA A 55 -3.21 4.96 -4.62
C ALA A 55 -4.28 6.00 -4.30
N VAL A 56 -4.19 6.60 -3.11
CA VAL A 56 -5.18 7.53 -2.56
C VAL A 56 -4.48 8.85 -2.23
N GLY A 57 -5.11 9.97 -2.57
CA GLY A 57 -4.59 11.29 -2.21
C GLY A 57 -5.41 12.43 -2.80
N ASP A 58 -4.92 13.65 -2.56
CA ASP A 58 -5.29 14.84 -3.32
C ASP A 58 -4.36 14.88 -4.53
N LEU A 59 -4.91 14.55 -5.70
CA LEU A 59 -4.11 14.27 -6.89
C LEU A 59 -4.19 15.40 -7.93
N GLU A 60 -4.78 16.54 -7.58
CA GLU A 60 -4.99 17.68 -8.48
C GLU A 60 -3.67 18.17 -9.10
N ASP A 61 -2.61 18.24 -8.29
CA ASP A 61 -1.28 18.71 -8.70
C ASP A 61 -0.40 17.62 -9.32
N ILE A 62 -0.87 16.37 -9.40
CA ILE A 62 -0.08 15.26 -9.96
C ILE A 62 -0.22 15.26 -11.48
N PRO A 63 0.90 15.24 -12.24
CA PRO A 63 0.83 15.21 -13.70
C PRO A 63 0.01 14.02 -14.22
N VAL A 64 -0.89 14.28 -15.18
CA VAL A 64 -1.82 13.27 -15.71
C VAL A 64 -1.10 12.08 -16.35
N ASP A 65 0.08 12.29 -16.91
CA ASP A 65 0.93 11.24 -17.47
C ASP A 65 1.48 10.32 -16.38
N VAL A 66 1.79 10.84 -15.19
CA VAL A 66 2.16 10.06 -14.01
C VAL A 66 0.99 9.22 -13.53
N LEU A 67 -0.20 9.82 -13.38
CA LEU A 67 -1.41 9.07 -12.96
C LEU A 67 -1.78 7.97 -13.98
N ARG A 68 -1.66 8.27 -15.27
CA ARG A 68 -1.89 7.29 -16.34
C ARG A 68 -0.84 6.18 -16.31
N ALA A 69 0.42 6.51 -16.08
CA ALA A 69 1.50 5.54 -15.93
C ALA A 69 1.23 4.59 -14.75
N LEU A 70 0.85 5.11 -13.58
CA LEU A 70 0.43 4.29 -12.44
C LEU A 70 -0.75 3.38 -12.79
N SER A 71 -1.82 3.96 -13.34
CA SER A 71 -3.03 3.21 -13.69
C SER A 71 -2.76 2.10 -14.71
N SER A 72 -1.84 2.33 -15.66
CA SER A 72 -1.45 1.32 -16.65
C SER A 72 -0.81 0.07 -16.05
N THR A 73 -0.37 0.12 -14.79
CA THR A 73 0.19 -1.02 -14.05
C THR A 73 -0.81 -1.76 -13.17
N GLY A 74 -2.10 -1.40 -13.25
CA GLY A 74 -3.16 -2.01 -12.46
C GLY A 74 -3.38 -1.34 -11.09
N ILE A 75 -2.70 -0.22 -10.82
CA ILE A 75 -2.97 0.58 -9.62
C ILE A 75 -4.29 1.34 -9.79
N LEU A 76 -5.19 1.19 -8.83
CA LEU A 76 -6.42 1.97 -8.74
C LEU A 76 -6.09 3.37 -8.23
N ILE A 77 -6.49 4.40 -8.98
CA ILE A 77 -6.29 5.80 -8.59
C ILE A 77 -7.57 6.30 -7.92
N ARG A 78 -7.43 6.89 -6.73
CA ARG A 78 -8.50 7.48 -5.92
C ARG A 78 -8.14 8.91 -5.54
N ASP A 79 -8.67 9.84 -6.30
CA ASP A 79 -8.56 11.27 -6.01
C ASP A 79 -9.62 11.66 -4.98
N ILE A 80 -9.23 11.71 -3.72
CA ILE A 80 -10.10 11.96 -2.57
C ILE A 80 -9.34 12.91 -1.61
N PRO A 81 -9.59 14.23 -1.67
CA PRO A 81 -8.93 15.22 -0.83
C PRO A 81 -9.50 15.21 0.60
N HIS A 82 -9.38 14.08 1.30
CA HIS A 82 -9.85 13.90 2.66
C HIS A 82 -8.84 13.08 3.49
N PRO A 83 -8.52 13.47 4.74
CA PRO A 83 -7.55 12.76 5.57
C PRO A 83 -7.88 11.28 5.84
N SER A 84 -9.17 10.96 5.96
CA SER A 84 -9.65 9.59 6.22
C SER A 84 -9.84 8.74 4.97
N SER A 85 -9.52 9.25 3.78
CA SER A 85 -9.78 8.57 2.50
C SER A 85 -9.15 7.17 2.42
N VAL A 86 -7.91 7.03 2.92
CA VAL A 86 -7.19 5.76 2.96
C VAL A 86 -7.93 4.70 3.79
N LEU A 87 -8.42 5.09 4.98
CA LEU A 87 -9.17 4.18 5.85
C LEU A 87 -10.50 3.78 5.22
N LEU A 88 -11.22 4.72 4.58
CA LEU A 88 -12.48 4.41 3.93
C LEU A 88 -12.31 3.42 2.77
N GLU A 89 -11.34 3.64 1.89
CA GLU A 89 -11.03 2.69 0.81
C GLU A 89 -10.55 1.33 1.35
N MET A 90 -9.99 1.30 2.56
CA MET A 90 -9.57 0.05 3.22
C MET A 90 -10.77 -0.75 3.71
N LEU A 91 -11.70 -0.08 4.40
CA LEU A 91 -12.93 -0.69 4.88
C LEU A 91 -13.79 -1.24 3.73
N ASP A 92 -13.94 -0.48 2.64
CA ASP A 92 -14.71 -0.91 1.45
C ASP A 92 -14.15 -2.22 0.84
N TRP A 93 -12.84 -2.42 0.89
CA TRP A 93 -12.22 -3.67 0.41
C TRP A 93 -12.41 -4.82 1.40
N GLN A 94 -12.33 -4.55 2.71
CA GLN A 94 -12.50 -5.54 3.76
C GLN A 94 -13.94 -6.09 3.82
N ASP A 95 -14.93 -5.28 3.46
CA ASP A 95 -16.33 -5.72 3.33
C ASP A 95 -16.51 -6.94 2.41
N VAL A 96 -15.60 -7.13 1.44
CA VAL A 96 -15.65 -8.26 0.50
C VAL A 96 -14.43 -9.20 0.57
N ASN A 97 -13.44 -8.91 1.42
CA ASN A 97 -12.23 -9.72 1.60
C ASN A 97 -12.00 -10.02 3.09
N GLN A 98 -12.74 -11.00 3.60
CA GLN A 98 -12.61 -11.46 4.98
C GLN A 98 -11.32 -12.26 5.22
N PRO A 99 -10.83 -12.36 6.47
CA PRO A 99 -9.65 -13.15 6.81
C PRO A 99 -9.75 -14.64 6.42
N PRO A 100 -8.63 -15.31 6.07
CA PRO A 100 -7.27 -14.77 6.02
C PRO A 100 -7.08 -13.82 4.83
N ALA A 101 -6.54 -12.65 5.11
CA ALA A 101 -6.26 -11.60 4.14
C ALA A 101 -5.13 -10.70 4.67
N THR A 102 -4.36 -10.10 3.78
CA THR A 102 -3.30 -9.16 4.13
C THR A 102 -3.69 -7.73 3.76
N VAL A 103 -3.54 -6.82 4.71
CA VAL A 103 -3.72 -5.38 4.53
C VAL A 103 -2.36 -4.70 4.65
N MET A 104 -1.98 -3.90 3.66
CA MET A 104 -0.73 -3.15 3.65
C MET A 104 -1.00 -1.66 3.54
N LEU A 105 -0.41 -0.87 4.45
CA LEU A 105 -0.38 0.58 4.36
C LEU A 105 1.02 1.07 3.93
N ILE A 106 1.04 1.95 2.93
CA ILE A 106 2.22 2.73 2.54
C ILE A 106 1.94 4.21 2.86
N SER A 107 2.42 4.69 4.01
CA SER A 107 2.21 6.06 4.48
C SER A 107 3.32 6.52 5.44
N ASP A 108 3.14 7.63 6.16
CA ASP A 108 4.04 8.11 7.21
C ASP A 108 3.60 7.68 8.62
N ASP A 109 4.37 8.08 9.63
CA ASP A 109 4.12 7.72 11.03
C ASP A 109 2.86 8.42 11.61
N LEU A 110 2.43 9.55 11.04
CA LEU A 110 1.23 10.27 11.50
C LEU A 110 -0.04 9.50 11.15
N ASP A 111 -0.12 8.98 9.93
CA ASP A 111 -1.24 8.14 9.53
C ASP A 111 -1.26 6.80 10.29
N LEU A 112 -0.08 6.24 10.60
CA LEU A 112 0.02 5.05 11.44
C LEU A 112 -0.63 5.26 12.81
N GLU A 113 -0.30 6.38 13.47
CA GLU A 113 -0.87 6.71 14.78
C GLU A 113 -2.39 6.88 14.68
N ALA A 114 -2.87 7.59 13.66
CA ALA A 114 -4.29 7.82 13.41
C ALA A 114 -5.07 6.51 13.13
N MET A 115 -4.44 5.53 12.50
CA MET A 115 -5.05 4.24 12.12
C MET A 115 -4.75 3.10 13.11
N SER A 116 -4.11 3.39 14.24
CA SER A 116 -3.68 2.38 15.21
C SER A 116 -4.81 1.51 15.74
N ASN A 117 -5.96 2.09 16.10
CA ASN A 117 -7.13 1.35 16.57
C ASN A 117 -7.64 0.35 15.51
N HIS A 118 -7.72 0.78 14.25
CA HIS A 118 -8.15 -0.08 13.16
C HIS A 118 -7.16 -1.23 12.92
N PHE A 119 -5.86 -1.00 13.05
CA PHE A 119 -4.88 -2.08 12.96
C PHE A 119 -4.94 -3.07 14.13
N CYS A 120 -5.32 -2.61 15.33
CA CYS A 120 -5.62 -3.50 16.45
C CYS A 120 -6.84 -4.38 16.16
N GLU A 121 -7.92 -3.79 15.64
CA GLU A 121 -9.13 -4.53 15.22
C GLU A 121 -8.79 -5.58 14.15
N ASN A 122 -8.06 -5.18 13.11
CA ASN A 122 -7.58 -6.09 12.05
C ASN A 122 -6.82 -7.29 12.62
N TYR A 123 -5.98 -7.07 13.64
CA TYR A 123 -5.24 -8.14 14.29
C TYR A 123 -6.17 -9.11 15.04
N GLU A 124 -7.17 -8.58 15.76
CA GLU A 124 -8.16 -9.40 16.47
C GLU A 124 -9.06 -10.20 15.52
N GLU A 125 -9.36 -9.65 14.34
CA GLU A 125 -10.17 -10.31 13.31
C GLU A 125 -9.39 -11.34 12.49
N GLY A 126 -8.06 -11.35 12.58
CA GLY A 126 -7.20 -12.33 11.89
C GLY A 126 -6.66 -11.87 10.54
N TYR A 127 -6.66 -10.57 10.26
CA TYR A 127 -5.90 -10.01 9.15
C TYR A 127 -4.40 -10.00 9.47
N ASN A 128 -3.59 -10.14 8.43
CA ASN A 128 -2.17 -9.83 8.51
C ASN A 128 -1.92 -8.39 8.07
N THR A 129 -1.33 -7.57 8.96
CA THR A 129 -1.04 -6.16 8.65
C THR A 129 0.43 -5.96 8.28
N LEU A 130 0.67 -5.30 7.15
CA LEU A 130 1.98 -4.84 6.68
C LEU A 130 2.04 -3.32 6.67
N LEU A 131 3.23 -2.78 6.96
CA LEU A 131 3.45 -1.33 7.01
C LEU A 131 4.77 -1.01 6.32
N ALA A 132 4.73 -0.08 5.37
CA ALA A 132 5.88 0.53 4.72
C ALA A 132 5.78 2.06 4.83
N TYR A 133 6.91 2.72 5.07
CA TYR A 133 6.93 4.16 5.31
C TYR A 133 8.24 4.79 4.81
N ILE A 134 8.15 5.98 4.21
CA ILE A 134 9.31 6.75 3.78
C ILE A 134 9.81 7.60 4.97
N HIS A 135 10.46 6.98 5.97
CA HIS A 135 11.17 7.79 6.97
C HIS A 135 12.47 8.32 6.36
N MET A 136 12.79 9.59 6.60
CA MET A 136 14.11 10.20 6.34
C MET A 136 15.29 9.45 7.03
N LEU A 137 15.00 8.44 7.87
CA LEU A 137 15.96 7.55 8.53
C LEU A 137 15.87 6.07 8.11
N CYS A 138 14.90 5.69 7.27
CA CYS A 138 14.70 4.31 6.80
C CYS A 138 14.94 4.13 5.29
N LEU A 139 15.58 5.12 4.64
CA LEU A 139 16.12 4.94 3.30
C LEU A 139 17.02 3.70 3.22
N LYS A 140 17.69 3.27 4.31
CA LYS A 140 18.53 2.06 4.29
C LYS A 140 17.78 0.75 4.02
N ASN A 141 16.47 0.67 4.29
CA ASN A 141 15.70 -0.57 4.09
C ASN A 141 14.69 -0.51 2.92
N MET A 142 14.37 0.68 2.40
CA MET A 142 13.57 0.82 1.16
C MET A 142 14.39 1.21 -0.08
N LEU A 143 15.67 1.57 0.07
CA LEU A 143 16.56 1.77 -1.08
C LEU A 143 16.65 0.56 -2.03
N PRO A 144 16.51 -0.72 -1.62
CA PRO A 144 16.47 -1.84 -2.57
C PRO A 144 15.13 -1.96 -3.32
N ILE A 145 14.03 -1.47 -2.75
CA ILE A 145 12.70 -1.51 -3.38
C ILE A 145 12.64 -0.48 -4.52
N LEU A 146 13.40 0.62 -4.39
CA LEU A 146 13.42 1.72 -5.35
C LEU A 146 14.76 1.94 -6.07
N LYS A 147 15.82 1.17 -5.85
CA LYS A 147 17.04 1.28 -6.65
C LYS A 147 17.57 -0.08 -7.05
N ASN A 148 17.69 -0.21 -8.39
CA ASN A 148 18.09 -1.35 -9.19
C ASN A 148 17.12 -2.53 -9.08
#